data_AF-A0A538RJJ5-F1
#
_entry.id   AF-A0A538RJJ5-F1
#
_cell.length_a   1.000
_cell.length_b   1.000
_cell.length_c   1.000
_cell.angle_alpha   90.00
_cell.angle_beta   90.00
_cell.angle_gamma   90.00
#
_symmetry.space_group_name_H-M   'P 1'
#
loop_
_entity.id
_entity.type
_entity.pdbx_description
1 polymer ?
#
loop_
_entity_poly.entity_id
_entity_poly.type
_entity_poly.pdbx_seq_one_letter_code
_entity_poly.pdbx_strand_id
1 'polypeptide(L)'
;MKNAYNSALDRAIARSLERARIELVPLELPSGEPPSRVRGKLGPIEIARRHSGWIADGPLPLAVARVLYKHPVGRREMRIAGRADHPAPEAPWIIWYTARGERVYPVHLKGRFRTTCEQSPGLVHMSPPAIFHDEPTKIGATAYVDLYLIDSEDGLQVFGSVLRAHDVDQLVRPAWWARHSSSLSTAWLAGDTSVAPSAAVASVTPSAA
;
A
#
# COMPACT_ATOMS: atom_id res chain seq x y z
N MET A 1 -24.86 22.17 -17.25
CA MET A 1 -23.95 21.44 -16.34
C MET A 1 -22.56 22.05 -16.46
N LYS A 2 -22.02 22.66 -15.41
CA LYS A 2 -20.64 23.17 -15.42
C LYS A 2 -19.70 21.97 -15.54
N ASN A 3 -18.84 21.93 -16.55
CA ASN A 3 -17.86 20.87 -16.75
C ASN A 3 -17.05 20.70 -15.46
N ALA A 4 -17.13 19.55 -14.80
CA ALA A 4 -16.39 19.29 -13.56
C ALA A 4 -14.86 19.19 -13.79
N TYR A 5 -14.44 19.12 -15.07
CA TYR A 5 -13.07 18.86 -15.51
C TYR A 5 -12.51 20.07 -16.28
N ASN A 6 -12.21 21.13 -15.54
CA ASN A 6 -11.89 22.44 -16.12
C ASN A 6 -10.52 22.47 -16.83
N SER A 7 -9.53 21.68 -16.40
CA SER A 7 -8.20 21.66 -17.02
C SER A 7 -8.02 20.54 -18.05
N ALA A 8 -7.07 20.72 -18.98
CA ALA A 8 -6.66 19.66 -19.90
C ALA A 8 -6.09 18.43 -19.18
N LEU A 9 -5.42 18.67 -18.04
CA LEU A 9 -4.92 17.64 -17.14
C LEU A 9 -6.07 16.81 -16.55
N ASP A 10 -7.09 17.45 -15.97
CA ASP A 10 -8.25 16.75 -15.40
C ASP A 10 -8.95 15.87 -16.44
N ARG A 11 -9.10 16.37 -17.67
CA ARG A 11 -9.68 15.59 -18.78
C ARG A 11 -8.79 14.41 -19.19
N ALA A 12 -7.47 14.56 -19.15
CA ALA A 12 -6.54 13.45 -19.42
C ALA A 12 -6.64 12.38 -18.33
N ILE A 13 -6.63 12.80 -17.06
CA ILE A 13 -6.79 11.93 -15.90
C ILE A 13 -8.10 11.14 -15.98
N ALA A 14 -9.21 11.84 -16.21
CA ALA A 14 -10.54 11.23 -16.34
C ALA A 14 -10.55 10.14 -17.42
N ARG A 15 -10.01 10.43 -18.62
CA ARG A 15 -9.95 9.44 -19.71
C ARG A 15 -9.14 8.19 -19.33
N SER A 16 -7.99 8.35 -18.69
CA SER A 16 -7.17 7.20 -18.29
C SER A 16 -7.88 6.33 -17.24
N LEU A 17 -8.54 6.96 -16.26
CA LEU A 17 -9.32 6.25 -15.23
C LEU A 17 -10.55 5.55 -15.84
N GLU A 18 -11.28 6.20 -16.74
CA GLU A 18 -12.41 5.61 -17.46
C GLU A 18 -12.00 4.41 -18.30
N ARG A 19 -10.87 4.50 -19.03
CA ARG A 19 -10.31 3.37 -19.80
C ARG A 19 -9.99 2.17 -18.91
N ALA A 20 -9.47 2.42 -17.70
CA ALA A 20 -9.22 1.39 -16.69
C ALA A 20 -10.50 0.95 -15.94
N ARG A 21 -11.66 1.51 -16.28
CA ARG A 21 -12.97 1.30 -15.63
C ARG A 21 -12.94 1.59 -14.13
N ILE A 22 -12.27 2.69 -13.76
CA ILE A 22 -12.18 3.19 -12.39
C ILE A 22 -13.20 4.32 -12.22
N GLU A 23 -13.94 4.32 -11.12
CA GLU A 23 -14.92 5.36 -10.81
C GLU A 23 -14.24 6.73 -10.68
N LEU A 24 -14.80 7.75 -11.33
CA LEU A 24 -14.33 9.13 -11.20
C LEU A 24 -14.95 9.79 -9.98
N VAL A 25 -14.10 10.32 -9.11
CA VAL A 25 -14.51 11.12 -7.95
C VAL A 25 -14.02 12.56 -8.16
N PRO A 26 -14.92 13.52 -8.40
CA PRO A 26 -14.56 14.93 -8.47
C PRO A 26 -14.18 15.46 -7.07
N LEU A 27 -13.25 16.40 -7.04
CA LEU A 27 -12.78 17.07 -5.82
C LEU A 27 -13.15 18.55 -5.84
N GLU A 28 -13.58 19.07 -4.70
CA GLU A 28 -13.90 20.48 -4.52
C GLU A 28 -12.67 21.38 -4.70
N LEU A 29 -11.52 20.92 -4.20
CA LEU A 29 -10.22 21.57 -4.32
C LEU A 29 -9.22 20.65 -5.01
N PRO A 30 -8.28 21.20 -5.83
CA PRO A 30 -7.21 20.41 -6.39
C PRO A 30 -6.37 19.75 -5.29
N SER A 31 -5.97 18.49 -5.50
CA SER A 31 -5.12 17.73 -4.59
C SER A 31 -4.09 16.90 -5.35
N GLY A 32 -3.04 16.49 -4.64
CA GLY A 32 -1.93 15.69 -5.18
C GLY A 32 -0.90 16.52 -5.94
N GLU A 33 0.05 15.81 -6.54
CA GLU A 33 1.16 16.38 -7.29
C GLU A 33 1.38 15.57 -8.58
N PRO A 34 0.94 16.08 -9.76
CA PRO A 34 0.41 17.42 -9.98
C PRO A 34 -1.00 17.65 -9.40
N PRO A 35 -1.35 18.89 -9.00
CA PRO A 35 -2.68 19.19 -8.48
C PRO A 35 -3.77 18.91 -9.52
N SER A 36 -4.76 18.10 -9.16
CA SER A 36 -5.91 17.78 -10.02
C SER A 36 -7.21 17.77 -9.21
N ARG A 37 -8.33 18.02 -9.89
CA ARG A 37 -9.68 17.99 -9.29
C ARG A 37 -10.38 16.65 -9.50
N VAL A 38 -9.64 15.62 -9.91
CA VAL A 38 -10.16 14.31 -10.26
C VAL A 38 -9.30 13.24 -9.62
N ARG A 39 -9.93 12.29 -8.94
CA ARG A 39 -9.30 11.06 -8.50
C ARG A 39 -10.13 9.86 -8.93
N GLY A 40 -9.49 8.71 -9.00
CA GLY A 40 -10.14 7.42 -9.16
C GLY A 40 -10.54 6.83 -7.81
N LYS A 41 -11.59 6.03 -7.80
CA LYS A 41 -11.93 5.13 -6.70
C LYS A 41 -12.27 3.76 -7.24
N LEU A 42 -11.77 2.73 -6.55
CA LEU A 42 -12.12 1.34 -6.83
C LEU A 42 -12.25 0.61 -5.50
N GLY A 43 -13.49 0.48 -5.02
CA GLY A 43 -13.80 -0.03 -3.69
C GLY A 43 -13.07 0.75 -2.59
N PRO A 44 -12.17 0.10 -1.83
CA PRO A 44 -11.45 0.75 -0.75
C PRO A 44 -10.19 1.49 -1.21
N ILE A 45 -9.84 1.44 -2.50
CA ILE A 45 -8.61 2.02 -3.04
C ILE A 45 -8.91 3.35 -3.72
N GLU A 46 -8.15 4.38 -3.36
CA GLU A 46 -8.15 5.68 -4.01
C GLU A 46 -6.96 5.77 -4.96
N ILE A 47 -7.18 6.34 -6.14
CA ILE A 47 -6.18 6.41 -7.19
C ILE A 47 -6.00 7.86 -7.59
N ALA A 48 -4.78 8.38 -7.49
CA ALA A 48 -4.48 9.76 -7.88
C ALA A 48 -3.36 9.81 -8.91
N ARG A 49 -3.32 10.88 -9.69
CA ARG A 49 -2.28 11.13 -10.68
C ARG A 49 -0.96 11.51 -9.98
N ARG A 50 0.16 11.02 -10.51
CA ARG A 50 1.50 11.55 -10.23
C ARG A 50 2.15 12.09 -11.50
N HIS A 51 3.27 12.81 -11.38
CA HIS A 51 4.03 13.27 -12.54
C HIS A 51 4.33 12.12 -13.52
N SER A 52 4.86 11.01 -12.99
CA SER A 52 5.04 9.74 -13.67
C SER A 52 4.06 8.71 -13.10
N GLY A 53 3.03 8.37 -13.86
CA GLY A 53 2.08 7.31 -13.50
C GLY A 53 1.02 7.70 -12.48
N TRP A 54 0.74 6.79 -11.55
CA TRP A 54 -0.38 6.84 -10.62
C TRP A 54 0.06 6.38 -9.23
N ILE A 55 -0.69 6.81 -8.23
CA ILE A 55 -0.61 6.28 -6.87
C ILE A 55 -1.94 5.63 -6.54
N ALA A 56 -1.91 4.43 -5.98
CA ALA A 56 -3.06 3.73 -5.47
C ALA A 56 -2.89 3.52 -3.96
N ASP A 57 -3.73 4.17 -3.16
CA ASP A 57 -3.70 4.17 -1.70
C ASP A 57 -4.97 3.52 -1.14
N GLY A 58 -4.79 2.53 -0.27
CA GLY A 58 -5.88 1.87 0.43
C GLY A 58 -5.53 0.44 0.86
N PRO A 59 -6.40 -0.22 1.64
CA PRO A 59 -6.17 -1.56 2.16
C PRO A 59 -6.34 -2.61 1.06
N LEU A 60 -5.33 -2.85 0.23
CA LEU A 60 -5.39 -3.93 -0.75
C LEU A 60 -5.13 -5.27 -0.04
N PRO A 61 -6.06 -6.25 -0.06
CA PRO A 61 -5.82 -7.54 0.58
C PRO A 61 -4.58 -8.24 0.02
N LEU A 62 -3.77 -8.83 0.89
CA LEU A 62 -2.51 -9.48 0.50
C LEU A 62 -2.69 -10.57 -0.58
N ALA A 63 -3.80 -11.31 -0.55
CA ALA A 63 -4.10 -12.32 -1.56
C ALA A 63 -4.16 -11.70 -2.98
N VAL A 64 -4.77 -10.52 -3.12
CA VAL A 64 -4.91 -9.81 -4.40
C VAL A 64 -3.59 -9.15 -4.80
N ALA A 65 -2.86 -8.59 -3.84
CA ALA A 65 -1.49 -8.09 -4.06
C ALA A 65 -0.57 -9.17 -4.68
N ARG A 66 -0.66 -10.41 -4.21
CA ARG A 66 0.07 -11.55 -4.77
C ARG A 66 -0.35 -11.91 -6.18
N VAL A 67 -1.63 -11.73 -6.54
CA VAL A 67 -2.11 -11.92 -7.92
C VAL A 67 -1.54 -10.85 -8.83
N LEU A 68 -1.58 -9.58 -8.42
CA LEU A 68 -0.95 -8.47 -9.17
C LEU A 68 0.53 -8.75 -9.43
N TYR A 69 1.28 -9.20 -8.43
CA TYR A 69 2.70 -9.49 -8.57
C TYR A 69 3.00 -10.66 -9.53
N LYS A 70 2.10 -11.66 -9.61
CA LYS A 70 2.25 -12.76 -10.57
C LYS A 70 1.96 -12.35 -12.01
N HIS A 71 1.17 -11.29 -12.22
CA HIS A 71 0.88 -10.77 -13.54
C HIS A 71 2.14 -10.11 -14.14
N PRO A 72 2.57 -10.44 -15.37
CA PRO A 72 3.81 -9.88 -15.94
C PRO A 72 3.85 -8.34 -15.97
N VAL A 73 2.73 -7.71 -16.33
CA VAL A 73 2.58 -6.24 -16.29
C VAL A 73 2.59 -5.74 -14.84
N GLY A 74 1.93 -6.44 -13.90
CA GLY A 74 1.89 -6.00 -12.51
C GLY A 74 3.27 -6.02 -11.87
N ARG A 75 4.05 -7.09 -12.10
CA ARG A 75 5.44 -7.20 -11.66
C ARG A 75 6.34 -6.08 -12.19
N ARG A 76 6.14 -5.67 -13.46
CA ARG A 76 7.00 -4.69 -14.15
C ARG A 76 6.57 -3.24 -13.90
N GLU A 77 5.29 -2.98 -13.76
CA GLU A 77 4.73 -1.61 -13.80
C GLU A 77 4.15 -1.16 -12.46
N MET A 78 4.09 -2.04 -11.45
CA MET A 78 3.54 -1.72 -10.14
C MET A 78 4.60 -1.89 -9.07
N ARG A 79 4.76 -0.87 -8.23
CA ARG A 79 5.79 -0.78 -7.21
C ARG A 79 5.15 -0.59 -5.84
N ILE A 80 5.29 -1.59 -4.98
CA ILE A 80 4.84 -1.50 -3.59
C ILE A 80 5.60 -0.37 -2.89
N ALA A 81 4.90 0.53 -2.24
CA ALA A 81 5.47 1.72 -1.60
C ALA A 81 6.40 2.55 -2.52
N GLY A 82 6.26 2.42 -3.84
CA GLY A 82 7.14 3.10 -4.82
C GLY A 82 8.55 2.54 -4.95
N ARG A 83 8.81 1.35 -4.42
CA ARG A 83 10.12 0.67 -4.47
C ARG A 83 10.54 0.28 -5.89
N ALA A 84 11.68 0.80 -6.35
CA ALA A 84 12.20 0.60 -7.71
C ALA A 84 12.76 -0.81 -7.97
N ASP A 85 12.99 -1.60 -6.92
CA ASP A 85 13.41 -3.00 -6.98
C ASP A 85 12.25 -3.98 -7.16
N HIS A 86 11.01 -3.48 -7.27
CA HIS A 86 9.80 -4.28 -7.47
C HIS A 86 9.72 -5.50 -6.52
N PRO A 87 9.78 -5.28 -5.20
CA PRO A 87 9.76 -6.37 -4.25
C PRO A 87 8.44 -7.14 -4.33
N ALA A 88 8.49 -8.41 -3.98
CA ALA A 88 7.27 -9.20 -3.77
C ALA A 88 6.44 -8.60 -2.61
N PRO A 89 5.11 -8.79 -2.60
CA PRO A 89 4.24 -8.39 -1.49
C PRO A 89 4.45 -9.32 -0.29
N GLU A 90 5.61 -9.18 0.34
CA GLU A 90 6.06 -9.93 1.51
C GLU A 90 6.54 -8.96 2.59
N ALA A 91 6.96 -9.48 3.74
CA ALA A 91 7.63 -8.64 4.72
C ALA A 91 8.85 -7.97 4.07
N PRO A 92 9.12 -6.69 4.36
CA PRO A 92 8.46 -5.84 5.35
C PRO A 92 7.23 -5.06 4.83
N TRP A 93 6.84 -5.23 3.56
CA TRP A 93 5.83 -4.42 2.87
C TRP A 93 4.38 -4.79 3.20
N ILE A 94 4.18 -5.89 3.93
CA ILE A 94 2.87 -6.29 4.43
C ILE A 94 2.56 -5.55 5.71
N ILE A 95 1.33 -5.05 5.77
CA ILE A 95 0.79 -4.35 6.90
C ILE A 95 -0.37 -5.17 7.51
N TRP A 96 -0.35 -5.39 8.83
CA TRP A 96 -1.37 -6.14 9.54
C TRP A 96 -2.30 -5.24 10.36
N TYR A 97 -3.60 -5.57 10.31
CA TYR A 97 -4.63 -4.90 11.10
C TYR A 97 -5.64 -5.89 11.67
N THR A 98 -6.06 -5.69 12.93
CA THR A 98 -7.21 -6.40 13.50
C THR A 98 -8.52 -5.87 12.90
N ALA A 99 -9.62 -6.60 13.07
CA ALA A 99 -10.96 -6.13 12.66
C ALA A 99 -11.37 -4.80 13.33
N ARG A 100 -10.75 -4.47 14.47
CA ARG A 100 -10.97 -3.21 15.22
C ARG A 100 -10.09 -2.06 14.71
N GLY A 101 -9.22 -2.31 13.74
CA GLY A 101 -8.31 -1.31 13.20
C GLY A 101 -7.04 -1.09 14.02
N GLU A 102 -6.68 -2.04 14.88
CA GLU A 102 -5.42 -2.00 15.60
C GLU A 102 -4.31 -2.50 14.69
N ARG A 103 -3.24 -1.72 14.60
CA ARG A 103 -2.05 -2.00 13.81
C ARG A 103 -1.20 -3.05 14.51
N VAL A 104 -0.96 -4.19 13.85
CA VAL A 104 -0.15 -5.26 14.43
C VAL A 104 1.29 -5.16 13.95
N TYR A 105 2.22 -5.07 14.90
CA TYR A 105 3.66 -5.09 14.68
C TYR A 105 4.29 -6.36 15.27
N PRO A 106 5.41 -6.85 14.72
CA PRO A 106 6.23 -7.86 15.38
C PRO A 106 6.71 -7.42 16.77
N VAL A 107 6.84 -8.36 17.70
CA VAL A 107 7.18 -8.08 19.11
C VAL A 107 8.54 -7.41 19.25
N HIS A 108 9.52 -7.78 18.40
CA HIS A 108 10.85 -7.19 18.43
C HIS A 108 10.86 -5.67 18.14
N LEU A 109 9.82 -5.13 17.47
CA LEU A 109 9.70 -3.69 17.22
C LEU A 109 9.18 -2.89 18.42
N LYS A 110 8.77 -3.53 19.53
CA LYS A 110 8.19 -2.86 20.69
C LYS A 110 9.12 -1.82 21.32
N GLY A 111 10.42 -2.12 21.40
CA GLY A 111 11.41 -1.18 21.94
C GLY A 111 11.52 0.08 21.08
N ARG A 112 11.63 -0.10 19.76
CA ARG A 112 11.70 1.00 18.79
C ARG A 112 10.42 1.83 18.77
N PHE A 113 9.26 1.19 18.79
CA PHE A 113 7.98 1.89 18.86
C PHE A 113 7.90 2.80 20.08
N ARG A 114 8.35 2.34 21.26
CA ARG A 114 8.44 3.18 22.47
C ARG A 114 9.36 4.38 22.26
N THR A 115 10.56 4.19 21.71
CA THR A 115 11.48 5.31 21.41
C THR A 115 10.85 6.32 20.46
N THR A 116 10.14 5.89 19.44
CA THR A 116 9.42 6.80 18.53
C THR A 116 8.26 7.52 19.22
N CYS A 117 7.56 6.88 20.16
CA CYS A 117 6.54 7.54 20.99
C CYS A 117 7.13 8.70 21.80
N GLU A 118 8.33 8.51 22.36
CA GLU A 118 9.03 9.52 23.17
C GLU A 118 9.56 10.67 22.31
N GLN A 119 10.16 10.36 21.15
CA GLN A 119 10.77 11.34 20.26
C GLN A 119 9.77 12.10 19.38
N SER A 120 8.60 11.51 19.12
CA SER A 120 7.62 12.05 18.18
C SER A 120 6.18 11.70 18.61
N PRO A 121 5.73 12.18 19.78
CA PRO A 121 4.43 11.81 20.33
C PRO A 121 3.25 12.15 19.40
N GLY A 122 3.34 13.26 18.66
CA GLY A 122 2.31 13.66 17.69
C GLY A 122 2.12 12.63 16.56
N LEU A 123 3.19 11.95 16.14
CA LEU A 123 3.14 10.92 15.11
C LEU A 123 2.29 9.71 15.56
N VAL A 124 2.45 9.33 16.84
CA VAL A 124 1.77 8.18 17.44
C VAL A 124 0.32 8.50 17.79
N HIS A 125 0.03 9.72 18.26
CA HIS A 125 -1.35 10.13 18.53
C HIS A 125 -2.24 10.09 17.28
N MET A 126 -1.66 10.38 16.12
CA MET A 126 -2.36 10.31 14.83
C MET A 126 -2.41 8.90 14.24
N SER A 127 -1.68 7.94 14.82
CA SER A 127 -1.62 6.55 14.36
C SER A 127 -2.79 5.71 14.87
N PRO A 128 -3.09 4.57 14.23
CA PRO A 128 -3.97 3.56 14.80
C PRO A 128 -3.35 2.93 16.06
N PRO A 129 -4.16 2.43 17.02
CA PRO A 129 -3.62 1.75 18.20
C PRO A 129 -2.71 0.57 17.80
N ALA A 130 -1.58 0.40 18.49
CA ALA A 130 -0.61 -0.63 18.18
C ALA A 130 -0.77 -1.87 19.07
N ILE A 131 -0.73 -3.05 18.45
CA ILE A 131 -0.60 -4.36 19.11
C ILE A 131 0.72 -4.99 18.66
N PHE A 132 1.37 -5.73 19.57
CA PHE A 132 2.60 -6.44 19.27
C PHE A 132 2.37 -7.95 19.30
N HIS A 133 2.53 -8.62 18.17
CA HIS A 133 2.33 -10.06 18.04
C HIS A 133 3.09 -10.60 16.81
N ASP A 134 3.86 -11.68 16.98
CA ASP A 134 4.68 -12.24 15.89
C ASP A 134 3.87 -13.11 14.90
N GLU A 135 2.68 -13.56 15.31
CA GLU A 135 1.75 -14.33 14.46
C GLU A 135 0.39 -13.62 14.32
N PRO A 136 0.29 -12.55 13.52
CA PRO A 136 -0.92 -11.70 13.47
C PRO A 136 -2.20 -12.48 13.12
N THR A 137 -2.10 -13.54 12.33
CA THR A 137 -3.24 -14.39 11.96
C THR A 137 -3.88 -15.08 13.17
N LYS A 138 -3.12 -15.42 14.21
CA LYS A 138 -3.64 -16.06 15.44
C LYS A 138 -4.56 -15.14 16.26
N ILE A 139 -4.45 -13.83 16.07
CA ILE A 139 -5.31 -12.82 16.71
C ILE A 139 -6.36 -12.25 15.76
N GLY A 140 -6.61 -12.92 14.63
CA GLY A 140 -7.60 -12.52 13.64
C GLY A 140 -7.22 -11.27 12.84
N ALA A 141 -5.93 -10.91 12.78
CA ALA A 141 -5.48 -9.81 11.95
C ALA A 141 -5.43 -10.21 10.46
N THR A 142 -5.73 -9.24 9.60
CA THR A 142 -5.69 -9.37 8.15
C THR A 142 -4.50 -8.60 7.60
N ALA A 143 -3.86 -9.17 6.58
CA ALA A 143 -2.73 -8.59 5.88
C ALA A 143 -3.18 -7.76 4.66
N TYR A 144 -2.58 -6.58 4.53
CA TYR A 144 -2.80 -5.66 3.41
C TYR A 144 -1.47 -5.18 2.83
N VAL A 145 -1.55 -4.60 1.64
CA VAL A 145 -0.58 -3.64 1.10
C VAL A 145 -1.31 -2.30 0.99
N ASP A 146 -0.74 -1.23 1.53
CA ASP A 146 -1.38 0.09 1.61
C ASP A 146 -1.15 0.98 0.39
N LEU A 147 -0.02 0.81 -0.30
CA LEU A 147 0.43 1.76 -1.31
C LEU A 147 1.07 1.09 -2.52
N TYR A 148 0.62 1.48 -3.71
CA TYR A 148 1.30 1.21 -4.98
C TYR A 148 1.60 2.50 -5.73
N LEU A 149 2.77 2.54 -6.37
CA LEU A 149 2.98 3.37 -7.55
C LEU A 149 2.78 2.53 -8.80
N ILE A 150 2.04 3.06 -9.78
CA ILE A 150 1.72 2.39 -11.04
C ILE A 150 2.25 3.24 -12.18
N ASP A 151 3.23 2.74 -12.92
CA ASP A 151 4.07 3.57 -13.78
C ASP A 151 3.47 3.86 -15.17
N SER A 152 2.49 3.06 -15.61
CA SER A 152 1.92 3.12 -16.95
C SER A 152 0.39 3.02 -17.01
N GLU A 153 -0.21 3.38 -18.16
CA GLU A 153 -1.64 3.15 -18.41
C GLU A 153 -1.99 1.66 -18.45
N ASP A 154 -1.12 0.83 -19.01
CA ASP A 154 -1.30 -0.64 -19.02
C ASP A 154 -1.29 -1.20 -17.60
N GLY A 155 -0.38 -0.72 -16.76
CA GLY A 155 -0.38 -1.02 -15.33
C GLY A 155 -1.70 -0.63 -14.69
N LEU A 156 -2.22 0.57 -14.95
CA LEU A 156 -3.49 1.03 -14.39
C LEU A 156 -4.67 0.14 -14.82
N GLN A 157 -4.71 -0.27 -16.09
CA GLN A 157 -5.73 -1.16 -16.63
C GLN A 157 -5.69 -2.54 -15.97
N VAL A 158 -4.50 -3.14 -15.87
CA VAL A 158 -4.30 -4.43 -15.19
C VAL A 158 -4.69 -4.33 -13.73
N PHE A 159 -4.29 -3.25 -13.04
CA PHE A 159 -4.66 -3.03 -11.64
C PHE A 159 -6.17 -3.02 -11.47
N GLY A 160 -6.89 -2.19 -12.25
CA GLY A 160 -8.34 -2.14 -12.20
C GLY A 160 -8.99 -3.48 -12.53
N SER A 161 -8.49 -4.19 -13.54
CA SER A 161 -9.04 -5.48 -13.96
C SER A 161 -8.88 -6.56 -12.89
N VAL A 162 -7.70 -6.65 -12.27
CA VAL A 162 -7.45 -7.63 -11.20
C VAL A 162 -8.30 -7.31 -9.97
N LEU A 163 -8.41 -6.05 -9.57
CA LEU A 163 -9.24 -5.68 -8.43
C LEU A 163 -10.70 -6.09 -8.62
N ARG A 164 -11.27 -5.86 -9.82
CA ARG A 164 -12.63 -6.30 -10.14
C ARG A 164 -12.78 -7.82 -10.23
N ALA A 165 -11.80 -8.51 -10.81
CA ALA A 165 -11.82 -9.98 -10.90
C ALA A 165 -11.77 -10.68 -9.52
N HIS A 166 -11.40 -9.93 -8.47
CA HIS A 166 -11.33 -10.40 -7.09
C HIS A 166 -12.31 -9.62 -6.16
N ASP A 167 -13.34 -8.98 -6.73
CA ASP A 167 -14.40 -8.25 -6.04
C ASP A 167 -13.91 -7.17 -5.05
N VAL A 168 -12.68 -6.67 -5.22
CA VAL A 168 -12.12 -5.60 -4.37
C VAL A 168 -12.88 -4.30 -4.57
N ASP A 169 -13.39 -4.06 -5.77
CA ASP A 169 -14.21 -2.90 -6.10
C ASP A 169 -15.55 -2.86 -5.33
N GLN A 170 -16.01 -4.00 -4.84
CA GLN A 170 -17.21 -4.13 -4.01
C GLN A 170 -16.92 -4.00 -2.51
N LEU A 171 -15.64 -4.02 -2.10
CA LEU A 171 -15.27 -3.89 -0.70
C LEU A 171 -15.45 -2.45 -0.22
N VAL A 172 -15.89 -2.33 1.04
CA VAL A 172 -16.00 -1.05 1.72
C VAL A 172 -14.68 -0.76 2.43
N ARG A 173 -14.16 0.47 2.25
CA ARG A 173 -13.01 0.93 3.03
C ARG A 173 -13.35 0.88 4.53
N PRO A 174 -12.60 0.14 5.36
CA PRO A 174 -12.85 0.11 6.79
C PRO A 174 -12.76 1.51 7.38
N ALA A 175 -13.69 1.89 8.27
CA ALA A 175 -13.74 3.24 8.83
C ALA A 175 -12.44 3.63 9.56
N TRP A 176 -11.80 2.67 10.22
CA TRP A 176 -10.53 2.86 10.91
C TRP A 176 -9.35 3.16 9.97
N TRP A 177 -9.48 2.90 8.66
CA TRP A 177 -8.46 3.27 7.68
C TRP A 177 -8.24 4.78 7.59
N ALA A 178 -9.18 5.60 8.04
CA ALA A 178 -8.99 7.06 8.11
C ALA A 178 -7.83 7.48 9.03
N ARG A 179 -7.38 6.60 9.94
CA ARG A 179 -6.21 6.81 10.81
C ARG A 179 -4.93 6.20 10.23
N HIS A 180 -5.02 5.48 9.12
CA HIS A 180 -3.87 4.89 8.45
C HIS A 180 -3.03 5.99 7.79
N SER A 181 -1.71 5.78 7.76
CA SER A 181 -0.79 6.65 7.05
C SER A 181 0.32 5.80 6.44
N SER A 182 0.37 5.74 5.12
CA SER A 182 1.35 4.93 4.37
C SER A 182 2.79 5.43 4.55
N SER A 183 2.99 6.71 4.87
CA SER A 183 4.29 7.25 5.28
C SER A 183 4.78 6.70 6.62
N LEU A 184 3.86 6.37 7.54
CA LEU A 184 4.22 5.69 8.78
C LEU A 184 4.60 4.24 8.53
N SER A 185 3.85 3.54 7.68
CA SER A 185 4.15 2.14 7.33
C SER A 185 5.59 1.97 6.86
N THR A 186 6.12 2.90 6.06
CA THR A 186 7.50 2.86 5.54
C THR A 186 8.54 3.33 6.57
N ALA A 187 8.20 4.32 7.41
CA ALA A 187 9.10 4.82 8.46
C ALA A 187 9.51 3.74 9.47
N TRP A 188 8.60 2.81 9.82
CA TRP A 188 8.92 1.69 10.71
C TRP A 188 9.90 0.69 10.09
N LEU A 189 9.97 0.58 8.77
CA LEU A 189 10.83 -0.39 8.06
C LEU A 189 12.24 0.17 7.82
N ALA A 190 12.38 1.48 7.65
CA ALA A 190 13.64 2.12 7.28
C ALA A 190 14.78 1.96 8.30
N GLY A 191 14.46 1.64 9.56
CA GLY A 191 15.47 1.42 10.61
C GLY A 191 15.97 -0.03 10.72
N ASP A 192 15.48 -0.98 9.91
CA ASP A 192 15.93 -2.38 9.88
C ASP A 192 16.93 -2.67 8.73
N THR A 193 17.39 -1.65 7.99
CA THR A 193 18.43 -1.85 6.96
C THR A 193 19.82 -2.22 7.53
N SER A 194 19.97 -2.38 8.84
CA SER A 194 21.20 -2.86 9.48
C SER A 194 21.22 -4.35 9.82
N VAL A 195 20.14 -5.11 9.61
CA VAL A 195 20.16 -6.58 9.83
C VAL A 195 20.04 -7.30 8.49
N ALA A 196 21.19 -7.52 7.86
CA ALA A 196 21.32 -8.52 6.81
C ALA A 196 20.79 -9.87 7.33
N PRO A 197 20.13 -10.69 6.48
CA PRO A 197 19.79 -12.05 6.87
C PRO A 197 21.08 -12.82 7.11
N SER A 198 21.39 -13.09 8.38
CA SER A 198 22.46 -13.99 8.75
C SER A 198 22.11 -15.36 8.18
N ALA A 199 22.89 -15.79 7.19
CA ALA A 199 22.81 -17.10 6.60
C ALA A 199 23.15 -18.15 7.66
N ALA A 200 22.14 -18.74 8.28
CA ALA A 200 22.28 -19.98 9.02
C ALA A 200 21.92 -21.14 8.08
N VAL A 201 22.85 -21.45 7.15
CA VAL A 201 22.91 -22.79 6.56
C VAL A 201 24.06 -23.50 7.28
N ALA A 202 23.72 -24.29 8.29
CA ALA A 202 24.64 -25.25 8.87
C ALA A 202 24.87 -26.37 7.84
N SER A 203 26.00 -26.31 7.13
CA SER A 203 26.51 -27.46 6.39
C SER A 203 27.78 -27.97 7.09
N VAL A 204 27.60 -29.15 7.68
CA VAL A 204 28.58 -30.03 8.30
C VAL A 204 29.79 -30.26 7.38
N THR A 205 30.99 -29.99 7.87
CA THR A 205 32.25 -30.48 7.28
C THR A 205 32.46 -31.94 7.68
N PRO A 206 32.76 -32.87 6.76
CA PRO A 206 33.35 -34.14 7.13
C PRO A 206 34.85 -33.95 7.33
N SER A 207 35.32 -34.32 8.52
CA SER A 207 36.73 -34.57 8.82
C SER A 207 37.14 -35.87 8.13
N ALA A 208 38.18 -35.84 7.31
CA ALA A 208 38.86 -37.03 6.82
C ALA A 208 40.27 -37.06 7.41
N ALA A 209 40.53 -38.14 8.15
CA ALA A 209 41.85 -38.62 8.52
C ALA A 209 42.55 -39.29 7.33
#